data_AF-A0A3G8QVS6-F1
#
_entry.id   AF-A0A3G8QVS6-F1
#
_cell.length_a   1.000
_cell.length_b   1.000
_cell.length_c   1.000
_cell.angle_alpha   90.00
_cell.angle_beta   90.00
_cell.angle_gamma   90.00
#
_symmetry.space_group_name_H-M   'P 1'
#
loop_
_entity.id
_entity.type
_entity.pdbx_description
1 polymer ?
#
loop_
_entity_poly.entity_id
_entity_poly.type
_entity_poly.pdbx_seq_one_letter_code
_entity_poly.pdbx_strand_id
1 'polypeptide(L)'
;MTGSLPVSTRCVICRPRFTPTTSDPSGSSNAVDSNEPIVRTTGTSTRTWATANDRRGGCVTADGPRVVLVGNRALARHVLLHLLETGWNVVGAVATTGEQARKQAGFEPFDAITDAHDIALIEAADIHAPSVRDRLAELNPAYCICPGWHQVIDESVLKIPTQAFLGFHSSDLPRGRGGAPINWSLIHGDDRVPICLFRYVPAVDGGDIVVRESVVVEERDDVQTILDKLAVAACDALDSVRTDFEDGTLDPTPQSVADATYRPRRQPQDGLVDWTRSAVALSDWVRAQTDPYPGAYTFVDGRRLTIWTARAVATQSVGADPGTVVAVHPGDGIDVATAEGVLRVERVQPRDRPRMWADAFTDRFGVAVGDTFGRHHAPPSWRYTGIRDRDGGTDFTSATNLAVGETGTIRAVVGSGGADRAVDVMVTLDGDRIFGDRVSTTGWESCLITYDPTDPGSHTLAIEFATDGSVVDGRYLKVFVH
;
A
#
# COMPACT_ATOMS: atom_id res chain seq x y z
N MET A 1 -53.36 9.68 13.30
CA MET A 1 -52.39 10.76 13.03
C MET A 1 -51.15 10.12 12.47
N THR A 2 -50.88 10.44 11.22
CA THR A 2 -49.83 9.92 10.34
C THR A 2 -48.48 10.56 10.66
N GLY A 3 -47.41 9.78 10.63
CA GLY A 3 -46.03 10.25 10.71
C GLY A 3 -45.11 9.30 9.95
N SER A 4 -45.06 9.49 8.64
CA SER A 4 -44.21 8.80 7.67
C SER A 4 -42.77 9.32 7.70
N LEU A 5 -41.79 8.41 7.76
CA LEU A 5 -40.38 8.68 7.43
C LEU A 5 -40.06 8.02 6.07
N PRO A 6 -39.33 8.68 5.14
CA PRO A 6 -39.09 8.16 3.81
C PRO A 6 -37.89 7.21 3.79
N VAL A 7 -38.06 6.09 3.08
CA VAL A 7 -37.01 5.16 2.68
C VAL A 7 -36.29 5.76 1.46
N SER A 8 -35.00 6.07 1.57
CA SER A 8 -34.19 6.50 0.43
C SER A 8 -33.50 5.32 -0.27
N THR A 9 -33.75 5.29 -1.57
CA THR A 9 -33.05 4.76 -2.73
C THR A 9 -31.90 3.76 -2.54
N ARG A 10 -32.15 2.53 -3.00
CA ARG A 10 -31.16 1.48 -3.22
C ARG A 10 -30.16 1.87 -4.30
N CYS A 11 -28.87 1.73 -3.97
CA CYS A 11 -27.75 1.73 -4.90
C CYS A 11 -27.84 0.52 -5.84
N VAL A 12 -27.90 0.75 -7.16
CA VAL A 12 -27.90 -0.30 -8.18
C VAL A 12 -26.56 -0.24 -8.91
N ILE A 13 -25.67 -1.16 -8.55
CA ILE A 13 -24.44 -1.44 -9.28
C ILE A 13 -24.83 -2.21 -10.55
N CYS A 14 -24.82 -1.54 -11.70
CA CYS A 14 -24.98 -2.17 -13.01
C CYS A 14 -23.68 -2.91 -13.38
N ARG A 15 -23.67 -4.24 -13.21
CA ARG A 15 -22.78 -5.13 -13.97
C ARG A 15 -23.45 -5.49 -15.30
N PRO A 16 -22.76 -5.44 -16.45
CA PRO A 16 -23.33 -5.92 -17.71
C PRO A 16 -23.54 -7.44 -17.64
N ARG A 17 -24.80 -7.87 -17.77
CA ARG A 17 -25.17 -9.28 -17.95
C ARG A 17 -24.85 -9.69 -19.38
N PHE A 18 -23.89 -10.58 -19.55
CA PHE A 18 -23.75 -11.38 -20.76
C PHE A 18 -24.89 -12.39 -20.82
N THR A 19 -25.74 -12.29 -21.84
CA THR A 19 -26.70 -13.35 -22.21
C THR A 19 -26.06 -14.22 -23.29
N PRO A 20 -26.00 -15.55 -23.12
CA PRO A 20 -25.50 -16.45 -24.16
C PRO A 20 -26.62 -16.71 -25.19
N THR A 21 -26.36 -16.40 -26.46
CA THR A 21 -27.20 -16.83 -27.57
C THR A 21 -26.87 -18.27 -27.94
N THR A 22 -27.86 -19.14 -27.78
CA THR A 22 -27.88 -20.51 -28.32
C THR A 22 -28.12 -20.48 -29.82
N SER A 23 -27.25 -21.11 -30.61
CA SER A 23 -27.63 -21.74 -31.88
C SER A 23 -26.61 -22.79 -32.25
N ASP A 24 -27.07 -24.03 -32.36
CA ASP A 24 -26.35 -25.20 -32.86
C ASP A 24 -27.15 -25.73 -34.09
N PRO A 25 -26.69 -26.73 -34.86
CA PRO A 25 -25.74 -26.58 -35.96
C PRO A 25 -26.30 -27.16 -37.28
N SER A 26 -25.85 -26.64 -38.44
CA SER A 26 -25.88 -27.39 -39.71
C SER A 26 -25.15 -26.64 -40.81
N GLY A 27 -24.21 -27.28 -41.51
CA GLY A 27 -23.71 -26.77 -42.79
C GLY A 27 -22.28 -27.17 -43.10
N SER A 28 -22.14 -28.25 -43.85
CA SER A 28 -20.90 -28.87 -44.30
C SER A 28 -20.19 -28.10 -45.43
N SER A 29 -18.87 -28.32 -45.47
CA SER A 29 -18.03 -28.56 -46.65
C SER A 29 -17.46 -27.40 -47.49
N ASN A 30 -16.16 -27.58 -47.73
CA ASN A 30 -15.33 -27.21 -48.88
C ASN A 30 -14.44 -25.96 -48.81
N ALA A 31 -13.14 -26.27 -48.88
CA ALA A 31 -11.99 -25.42 -49.15
C ALA A 31 -12.09 -24.70 -50.51
N VAL A 32 -11.31 -23.63 -50.70
CA VAL A 32 -10.22 -23.50 -51.70
C VAL A 32 -9.49 -22.16 -51.47
N ASP A 33 -8.16 -22.22 -51.61
CA ASP A 33 -7.17 -21.13 -51.72
C ASP A 33 -7.56 -19.99 -52.69
N SER A 34 -7.14 -18.77 -52.38
CA SER A 34 -6.28 -17.99 -53.31
C SER A 34 -5.86 -16.65 -52.73
N ASN A 35 -4.54 -16.46 -52.64
CA ASN A 35 -3.84 -15.18 -52.67
C ASN A 35 -4.27 -14.34 -53.90
N GLU A 36 -4.60 -13.06 -53.70
CA GLU A 36 -3.85 -11.92 -54.28
C GLU A 36 -4.53 -10.54 -53.97
N PRO A 37 -3.76 -9.43 -54.02
CA PRO A 37 -4.12 -8.16 -53.41
C PRO A 37 -4.91 -7.24 -54.36
N ILE A 38 -5.83 -6.44 -53.83
CA ILE A 38 -6.48 -5.36 -54.58
C ILE A 38 -6.40 -4.05 -53.81
N VAL A 39 -5.55 -3.16 -54.32
CA VAL A 39 -5.60 -1.72 -54.09
C VAL A 39 -6.70 -1.14 -54.99
N ARG A 40 -7.66 -0.38 -54.44
CA ARG A 40 -8.26 0.81 -55.09
C ARG A 40 -9.20 1.61 -54.17
N THR A 41 -8.76 2.83 -53.89
CA THR A 41 -9.48 4.12 -53.99
C THR A 41 -10.87 4.30 -53.36
N THR A 42 -10.89 5.21 -52.36
CA THR A 42 -11.85 6.31 -52.11
C THR A 42 -13.32 6.10 -52.50
N GLY A 43 -14.17 5.94 -51.49
CA GLY A 43 -15.61 6.10 -51.58
C GLY A 43 -16.15 6.77 -50.31
N THR A 44 -16.38 8.07 -50.40
CA THR A 44 -17.10 8.89 -49.42
C THR A 44 -18.52 8.32 -49.27
N SER A 45 -18.87 7.83 -48.09
CA SER A 45 -20.25 7.52 -47.72
C SER A 45 -20.49 8.01 -46.29
N THR A 46 -20.93 9.25 -46.22
CA THR A 46 -21.57 9.87 -45.07
C THR A 46 -22.79 9.05 -44.65
N ARG A 47 -22.68 8.30 -43.54
CA ARG A 47 -23.84 7.98 -42.70
C ARG A 47 -23.80 8.88 -41.48
N THR A 48 -24.54 9.97 -41.61
CA THR A 48 -25.02 10.81 -40.52
C THR A 48 -25.78 9.96 -39.51
N TRP A 49 -25.19 9.78 -38.33
CA TRP A 49 -25.95 9.45 -37.13
C TRP A 49 -26.52 10.76 -36.59
N ALA A 50 -27.81 10.95 -36.79
CA ALA A 50 -28.56 12.05 -36.19
C ALA A 50 -28.66 11.84 -34.67
N THR A 51 -27.90 12.67 -33.95
CA THR A 51 -28.15 13.24 -32.63
C THR A 51 -29.25 12.62 -31.76
N ALA A 52 -28.81 11.83 -30.78
CA ALA A 52 -29.48 11.67 -29.50
C ALA A 52 -28.41 11.42 -28.42
N ASN A 53 -27.52 12.38 -28.20
CA ASN A 53 -26.63 12.37 -27.04
C ASN A 53 -26.24 13.81 -26.64
N ASP A 54 -27.25 14.60 -26.26
CA ASP A 54 -27.08 15.95 -25.72
C ASP A 54 -27.25 15.98 -24.19
N ARG A 55 -26.86 14.90 -23.50
CA ARG A 55 -26.82 14.86 -22.04
C ARG A 55 -25.65 13.99 -21.56
N ARG A 56 -24.64 14.68 -21.00
CA ARG A 56 -23.40 14.19 -20.36
C ARG A 56 -22.12 14.30 -21.20
N GLY A 57 -21.86 15.50 -21.72
CA GLY A 57 -20.50 16.04 -21.72
C GLY A 57 -20.42 17.01 -20.53
N GLY A 58 -19.75 16.63 -19.45
CA GLY A 58 -19.32 17.58 -18.45
C GLY A 58 -18.30 18.49 -19.10
N CYS A 59 -18.66 19.74 -19.36
CA CYS A 59 -17.74 20.76 -19.80
C CYS A 59 -16.64 20.87 -18.74
N VAL A 60 -15.39 20.56 -19.10
CA VAL A 60 -14.22 21.04 -18.36
C VAL A 60 -14.39 22.55 -18.29
N THR A 61 -14.69 23.11 -17.11
CA THR A 61 -14.83 24.56 -16.98
C THR A 61 -13.43 25.14 -17.14
N ALA A 62 -13.18 25.80 -18.26
CA ALA A 62 -11.91 26.46 -18.58
C ALA A 62 -11.51 27.55 -17.55
N ASP A 63 -12.41 27.88 -16.61
CA ASP A 63 -12.27 28.97 -15.64
C ASP A 63 -11.71 28.54 -14.27
N GLY A 64 -11.54 27.24 -14.00
CA GLY A 64 -11.00 26.74 -12.72
C GLY A 64 -9.46 26.64 -12.67
N PRO A 65 -8.84 26.52 -11.48
CA PRO A 65 -7.39 26.33 -11.34
C PRO A 65 -6.93 25.05 -12.06
N ARG A 66 -5.83 25.14 -12.81
CA ARG A 66 -5.28 24.02 -13.59
C ARG A 66 -4.69 22.96 -12.66
N VAL A 67 -5.17 21.73 -12.76
CA VAL A 67 -4.75 20.60 -11.92
C VAL A 67 -3.97 19.59 -12.75
N VAL A 68 -2.82 19.15 -12.23
CA VAL A 68 -2.12 17.96 -12.73
C VAL A 68 -2.13 16.88 -11.65
N LEU A 69 -2.53 15.67 -12.01
CA LEU A 69 -2.46 14.53 -11.10
C LEU A 69 -1.12 13.81 -11.23
N VAL A 70 -0.49 13.42 -10.12
CA VAL A 70 0.80 12.72 -10.09
C VAL A 70 0.64 11.39 -9.36
N GLY A 71 0.70 10.28 -10.08
CA GLY A 71 0.47 8.97 -9.47
C GLY A 71 0.30 7.84 -10.48
N ASN A 72 0.17 6.62 -9.96
CA ASN A 72 0.01 5.40 -10.76
C ASN A 72 -0.62 4.25 -9.97
N ARG A 73 -1.42 4.59 -8.96
CA ARG A 73 -2.03 3.64 -8.01
C ARG A 73 -3.54 3.64 -8.12
N ALA A 74 -4.20 2.63 -7.55
CA ALA A 74 -5.65 2.59 -7.42
C ALA A 74 -6.22 3.86 -6.79
N LEU A 75 -5.61 4.40 -5.72
CA LEU A 75 -5.99 5.69 -5.13
C LEU A 75 -5.90 6.83 -6.16
N ALA A 76 -4.77 6.93 -6.86
CA ALA A 76 -4.56 7.93 -7.89
C ALA A 76 -5.56 7.84 -9.04
N ARG A 77 -5.88 6.63 -9.47
CA ARG A 77 -6.87 6.36 -10.50
C ARG A 77 -8.25 6.86 -10.07
N HIS A 78 -8.67 6.56 -8.83
CA HIS A 78 -9.96 7.01 -8.31
C HIS A 78 -10.03 8.53 -8.21
N VAL A 79 -8.98 9.16 -7.67
CA VAL A 79 -8.91 10.63 -7.59
C VAL A 79 -8.93 11.25 -8.98
N LEU A 80 -8.20 10.71 -9.97
CA LEU A 80 -8.21 11.22 -11.34
C LEU A 80 -9.61 11.19 -11.96
N LEU A 81 -10.28 10.03 -11.88
CA LEU A 81 -11.63 9.88 -12.40
C LEU A 81 -12.62 10.82 -11.70
N HIS A 82 -12.54 10.92 -10.37
CA HIS A 82 -13.38 11.84 -9.60
C HIS A 82 -13.22 13.29 -10.06
N LEU A 83 -11.98 13.77 -10.18
CA LEU A 83 -11.69 15.14 -10.64
C LEU A 83 -12.25 15.39 -12.04
N LEU A 84 -12.09 14.43 -12.96
CA LEU A 84 -12.62 14.51 -14.33
C LEU A 84 -14.15 14.50 -14.38
N GLU A 85 -14.79 13.65 -13.58
CA GLU A 85 -16.25 13.47 -13.55
C GLU A 85 -16.98 14.62 -12.84
N THR A 86 -16.34 15.25 -11.85
CA THR A 86 -16.90 16.38 -11.08
C THR A 86 -16.51 17.76 -11.62
N GLY A 87 -15.87 17.80 -12.80
CA GLY A 87 -15.65 19.02 -13.57
C GLY A 87 -14.49 19.89 -13.10
N TRP A 88 -13.48 19.31 -12.44
CA TRP A 88 -12.24 20.03 -12.13
C TRP A 88 -11.46 20.29 -13.42
N ASN A 89 -10.67 21.36 -13.46
CA ASN A 89 -9.84 21.70 -14.61
C ASN A 89 -8.55 20.87 -14.63
N VAL A 90 -8.68 19.57 -14.88
CA VAL A 90 -7.56 18.63 -15.02
C VAL A 90 -6.92 18.80 -16.39
N VAL A 91 -5.65 19.19 -16.43
CA VAL A 91 -4.92 19.50 -17.67
C VAL A 91 -3.90 18.42 -18.04
N GLY A 92 -3.61 17.51 -17.13
CA GLY A 92 -2.77 16.36 -17.40
C GLY A 92 -2.56 15.45 -16.20
N ALA A 93 -1.86 14.35 -16.46
CA ALA A 93 -1.42 13.39 -15.45
C ALA A 93 0.06 13.04 -15.66
N VAL A 94 0.79 12.86 -14.56
CA VAL A 94 2.14 12.30 -14.52
C VAL A 94 2.04 10.89 -13.96
N ALA A 95 2.42 9.89 -14.75
CA ALA A 95 2.43 8.48 -14.33
C ALA A 95 3.83 7.91 -14.48
N THR A 96 4.20 6.95 -13.62
CA THR A 96 5.49 6.28 -13.78
C THR A 96 5.45 5.24 -14.90
N THR A 97 6.58 5.06 -15.56
CA THR A 97 6.73 4.14 -16.70
C THR A 97 7.85 3.13 -16.49
N GLY A 98 7.90 2.12 -17.36
CA GLY A 98 8.92 1.08 -17.36
C GLY A 98 8.55 -0.18 -16.57
N GLU A 99 9.37 -1.21 -16.71
CA GLU A 99 9.11 -2.55 -16.16
C GLU A 99 9.07 -2.56 -14.63
N GLN A 100 9.94 -1.78 -13.98
CA GLN A 100 10.01 -1.74 -12.52
C GLN A 100 8.75 -1.10 -11.90
N ALA A 101 8.18 -0.09 -12.55
CA ALA A 101 6.90 0.50 -12.13
C ALA A 101 5.76 -0.53 -12.16
N ARG A 102 5.68 -1.34 -13.23
CA ARG A 102 4.66 -2.38 -13.40
C ARG A 102 4.73 -3.51 -12.37
N LYS A 103 5.88 -3.71 -11.73
CA LYS A 103 6.06 -4.69 -10.64
C LYS A 103 5.58 -4.18 -9.28
N GLN A 104 5.29 -2.89 -9.15
CA GLN A 104 4.86 -2.31 -7.89
C GLN A 104 3.39 -2.69 -7.61
N ALA A 105 3.06 -3.00 -6.35
CA ALA A 105 1.72 -3.39 -5.94
C ALA A 105 0.66 -2.31 -6.28
N GLY A 106 -0.45 -2.73 -6.89
CA GLY A 106 -1.54 -1.83 -7.28
C GLY A 106 -1.17 -0.81 -8.35
N PHE A 107 -0.27 -1.14 -9.28
CA PHE A 107 0.04 -0.31 -10.46
C PHE A 107 -1.19 -0.18 -11.37
N GLU A 108 -1.49 1.05 -11.79
CA GLU A 108 -2.58 1.39 -12.71
C GLU A 108 -2.04 2.23 -13.88
N PRO A 109 -2.25 1.82 -15.15
CA PRO A 109 -1.94 2.64 -16.30
C PRO A 109 -3.01 3.73 -16.51
N PHE A 110 -2.58 4.91 -16.95
CA PHE A 110 -3.47 6.07 -17.16
C PHE A 110 -3.74 6.40 -18.63
N ASP A 111 -3.05 5.76 -19.58
CA ASP A 111 -3.20 5.98 -21.02
C ASP A 111 -4.66 5.98 -21.49
N ALA A 112 -5.42 4.94 -21.15
CA ALA A 112 -6.83 4.85 -21.55
C ALA A 112 -7.71 5.95 -20.93
N ILE A 113 -7.39 6.42 -19.71
CA ILE A 113 -8.14 7.48 -19.02
C ILE A 113 -7.78 8.83 -19.65
N THR A 114 -6.50 9.11 -19.87
CA THR A 114 -6.05 10.38 -20.44
C THR A 114 -6.52 10.56 -21.87
N ASP A 115 -6.47 9.51 -22.69
CA ASP A 115 -6.93 9.54 -24.07
C ASP A 115 -8.44 9.77 -24.17
N ALA A 116 -9.23 9.13 -23.30
CA ALA A 116 -10.69 9.27 -23.28
C ALA A 116 -11.17 10.66 -22.87
N HIS A 117 -10.35 11.41 -22.13
CA HIS A 117 -10.67 12.73 -21.59
C HIS A 117 -9.88 13.88 -22.25
N ASP A 118 -9.03 13.59 -23.25
CA ASP A 118 -8.22 14.57 -23.99
C ASP A 118 -7.31 15.43 -23.06
N ILE A 119 -6.67 14.77 -22.09
CA ILE A 119 -5.70 15.42 -21.18
C ILE A 119 -4.28 14.90 -21.42
N ALA A 120 -3.26 15.70 -21.11
CA ALA A 120 -1.87 15.32 -21.35
C ALA A 120 -1.42 14.17 -20.44
N LEU A 121 -0.73 13.16 -20.98
CA LEU A 121 -0.02 12.14 -20.19
C LEU A 121 1.49 12.36 -20.26
N ILE A 122 2.12 12.51 -19.09
CA ILE A 122 3.58 12.56 -18.93
C ILE A 122 4.03 11.26 -18.26
N GLU A 123 4.63 10.38 -19.05
CA GLU A 123 5.28 9.18 -18.53
C GLU A 123 6.68 9.51 -18.00
N ALA A 124 6.92 9.25 -16.70
CA ALA A 124 8.14 9.62 -16.01
C ALA A 124 8.80 8.41 -15.33
N ALA A 125 9.97 7.99 -15.82
CA ALA A 125 10.83 7.06 -15.09
C ALA A 125 11.50 7.76 -13.89
N ASP A 126 11.79 9.05 -14.04
CA ASP A 126 12.34 9.95 -13.03
C ASP A 126 11.56 11.26 -13.10
N ILE A 127 10.93 11.67 -12.00
CA ILE A 127 10.14 12.92 -11.95
C ILE A 127 11.03 14.16 -12.03
N HIS A 128 12.31 14.04 -11.69
CA HIS A 128 13.29 15.13 -11.69
C HIS A 128 13.94 15.34 -13.04
N ALA A 129 13.73 14.44 -14.00
CA ALA A 129 14.28 14.55 -15.33
C ALA A 129 13.90 15.91 -15.95
N PRO A 130 14.85 16.66 -16.57
CA PRO A 130 14.55 17.95 -17.19
C PRO A 130 13.36 17.89 -18.14
N SER A 131 13.29 16.86 -18.98
CA SER A 131 12.17 16.66 -19.92
C SER A 131 10.81 16.46 -19.24
N VAL A 132 10.77 15.90 -18.03
CA VAL A 132 9.52 15.74 -17.26
C VAL A 132 9.14 17.07 -16.62
N ARG A 133 10.10 17.78 -16.02
CA ARG A 133 9.88 19.09 -15.40
C ARG A 133 9.43 20.14 -16.41
N ASP A 134 10.07 20.18 -17.59
CA ASP A 134 9.74 21.12 -18.66
C ASP A 134 8.30 20.89 -19.15
N ARG A 135 7.94 19.63 -19.44
CA ARG A 135 6.57 19.27 -19.84
C ARG A 135 5.54 19.55 -18.75
N LEU A 136 5.88 19.31 -17.48
CA LEU A 136 4.99 19.61 -16.36
C LEU A 136 4.79 21.14 -16.21
N ALA A 137 5.84 21.93 -16.41
CA ALA A 137 5.78 23.38 -16.37
C ALA A 137 4.99 23.97 -17.55
N GLU A 138 5.08 23.38 -18.75
CA GLU A 138 4.27 23.74 -19.92
C GLU A 138 2.77 23.60 -19.68
N LEU A 139 2.36 22.66 -18.82
CA LEU A 139 0.97 22.52 -18.40
C LEU A 139 0.51 23.65 -17.48
N ASN A 140 1.40 24.52 -16.98
CA ASN A 140 1.10 25.65 -16.10
C ASN A 140 0.11 25.29 -14.97
N PRO A 141 0.37 24.26 -14.15
CA PRO A 141 -0.55 23.86 -13.10
C PRO A 141 -0.63 24.93 -12.01
N ALA A 142 -1.83 25.21 -11.52
CA ALA A 142 -2.02 25.85 -10.23
C ALA A 142 -1.69 24.87 -9.11
N TYR A 143 -2.18 23.63 -9.25
CA TYR A 143 -1.97 22.57 -8.27
C TYR A 143 -1.48 21.29 -8.92
N CYS A 144 -0.58 20.61 -8.23
CA CYS A 144 -0.30 19.20 -8.46
C CYS A 144 -0.91 18.39 -7.31
N ILE A 145 -1.67 17.34 -7.61
CA ILE A 145 -2.25 16.44 -6.59
C ILE A 145 -1.59 15.07 -6.71
N CYS A 146 -0.95 14.60 -5.64
CA CYS A 146 -0.11 13.41 -5.62
C CYS A 146 -0.66 12.31 -4.70
N PRO A 147 -1.67 11.54 -5.16
CA PRO A 147 -2.24 10.39 -4.48
C PRO A 147 -1.39 9.11 -4.65
N GLY A 148 -0.18 9.15 -4.12
CA GLY A 148 0.74 8.01 -4.11
C GLY A 148 1.77 8.05 -5.23
N TRP A 149 2.97 8.49 -4.87
CA TRP A 149 4.17 8.47 -5.71
C TRP A 149 5.32 7.82 -4.95
N HIS A 150 6.25 7.19 -5.66
CA HIS A 150 7.29 6.36 -5.02
C HIS A 150 8.64 7.06 -4.89
N GLN A 151 8.87 8.16 -5.62
CA GLN A 151 10.12 8.91 -5.56
C GLN A 151 9.95 10.09 -4.61
N VAL A 152 11.05 10.49 -3.96
CA VAL A 152 11.08 11.76 -3.22
C VAL A 152 10.93 12.88 -4.24
N ILE A 153 10.04 13.84 -3.98
CA ILE A 153 9.81 15.01 -4.83
C ILE A 153 10.55 16.19 -4.20
N ASP A 154 11.52 16.76 -4.91
CA ASP A 154 12.39 17.81 -4.42
C ASP A 154 11.90 19.20 -4.84
N GLU A 155 12.56 20.25 -4.35
CA GLU A 155 12.19 21.64 -4.66
C GLU A 155 12.10 21.95 -6.15
N SER A 156 12.84 21.25 -7.01
CA SER A 156 12.84 21.51 -8.44
C SER A 156 11.54 21.10 -9.13
N VAL A 157 10.79 20.19 -8.51
CA VAL A 157 9.44 19.78 -8.94
C VAL A 157 8.36 20.46 -8.09
N LEU A 158 8.58 20.58 -6.78
CA LEU A 158 7.60 21.17 -5.85
C LEU A 158 7.26 22.64 -6.16
N LYS A 159 8.20 23.38 -6.78
CA LYS A 159 8.00 24.79 -7.16
C LYS A 159 7.31 24.99 -8.53
N ILE A 160 7.02 23.91 -9.26
CA ILE A 160 6.36 24.00 -10.57
C ILE A 160 4.91 24.50 -10.47
N PRO A 161 4.03 23.93 -9.61
CA PRO A 161 2.68 24.46 -9.46
C PRO A 161 2.70 25.86 -8.82
N THR A 162 1.87 26.78 -9.33
CA THR A 162 1.87 28.17 -8.84
C THR A 162 1.27 28.34 -7.44
N GLN A 163 0.45 27.39 -6.98
CA GLN A 163 -0.19 27.42 -5.66
C GLN A 163 0.42 26.39 -4.71
N ALA A 164 0.23 25.09 -5.00
CA ALA A 164 0.76 24.04 -4.13
C ALA A 164 0.91 22.70 -4.84
N PHE A 165 1.87 21.93 -4.32
CA PHE A 165 1.93 20.49 -4.53
C PHE A 165 1.27 19.83 -3.32
N LEU A 166 0.18 19.10 -3.54
CA LEU A 166 -0.61 18.45 -2.50
C LEU A 166 -0.44 16.93 -2.60
N GLY A 167 -0.61 16.22 -1.51
CA GLY A 167 -0.74 14.77 -1.55
C GLY A 167 -1.53 14.22 -0.38
N PHE A 168 -1.67 12.90 -0.38
CA PHE A 168 -2.43 12.17 0.62
C PHE A 168 -1.51 11.29 1.46
N HIS A 169 -1.75 11.25 2.76
CA HIS A 169 -1.10 10.31 3.66
C HIS A 169 -2.11 9.68 4.61
N SER A 170 -2.07 8.35 4.74
CA SER A 170 -3.11 7.59 5.45
C SER A 170 -2.79 7.35 6.94
N SER A 171 -2.34 8.39 7.63
CA SER A 171 -2.07 8.42 9.08
C SER A 171 -2.62 9.71 9.69
N ASP A 172 -2.78 9.75 11.00
CA ASP A 172 -3.17 10.97 11.73
C ASP A 172 -2.00 11.94 11.88
N LEU A 173 -1.64 12.62 10.78
CA LEU A 173 -0.48 13.51 10.75
C LEU A 173 -0.59 14.61 11.84
N PRO A 174 0.50 14.85 12.61
CA PRO A 174 1.90 14.46 12.35
C PRO A 174 2.33 13.05 12.80
N ARG A 175 1.45 12.27 13.46
CA ARG A 175 1.78 10.91 13.89
C ARG A 175 1.77 9.95 12.69
N GLY A 176 2.73 9.05 12.66
CA GLY A 176 2.79 8.00 11.64
C GLY A 176 3.20 8.48 10.25
N ARG A 177 4.09 9.48 10.15
CA ARG A 177 4.80 9.84 8.90
C ARG A 177 5.56 8.63 8.36
N GLY A 178 5.82 8.58 7.06
CA GLY A 178 6.68 7.57 6.44
C GLY A 178 5.94 6.49 5.64
N GLY A 179 6.37 5.24 5.78
CA GLY A 179 5.98 4.16 4.88
C GLY A 179 4.83 3.30 5.41
N ALA A 180 4.06 2.72 4.48
CA ALA A 180 3.03 1.70 4.74
C ALA A 180 2.00 2.06 5.84
N PRO A 181 1.45 3.30 5.86
CA PRO A 181 0.65 3.79 6.97
C PRO A 181 -0.63 2.98 7.22
N ILE A 182 -1.30 2.53 6.15
CA ILE A 182 -2.51 1.68 6.23
C ILE A 182 -2.17 0.32 6.86
N ASN A 183 -1.09 -0.32 6.39
CA ASN A 183 -0.66 -1.61 6.91
C ASN A 183 -0.34 -1.51 8.40
N TRP A 184 0.35 -0.45 8.84
CA TRP A 184 0.67 -0.25 10.24
C TRP A 184 -0.58 -0.02 11.09
N SER A 185 -1.54 0.76 10.61
CA SER A 185 -2.78 1.00 11.35
C SER A 185 -3.55 -0.30 11.59
N LEU A 186 -3.64 -1.16 10.56
CA LEU A 186 -4.20 -2.50 10.71
C LEU A 186 -3.38 -3.39 11.65
N ILE A 187 -2.04 -3.39 11.56
CA ILE A 187 -1.16 -4.18 12.43
C ILE A 187 -1.27 -3.77 13.90
N HIS A 188 -1.48 -2.47 14.17
CA HIS A 188 -1.64 -1.93 15.51
C HIS A 188 -3.07 -2.10 16.05
N GLY A 189 -4.00 -2.59 15.22
CA GLY A 189 -5.40 -2.83 15.62
C GLY A 189 -6.23 -1.55 15.71
N ASP A 190 -5.86 -0.51 14.96
CA ASP A 190 -6.57 0.77 14.96
C ASP A 190 -8.02 0.58 14.45
N ASP A 191 -9.00 1.20 15.12
CA ASP A 191 -10.43 1.14 14.76
C ASP A 191 -10.81 2.07 13.61
N ARG A 192 -9.90 2.98 13.25
CA ARG A 192 -10.04 3.93 12.15
C ARG A 192 -8.72 4.11 11.43
N VAL A 193 -8.78 4.31 10.12
CA VAL A 193 -7.63 4.73 9.31
C VAL A 193 -7.86 6.16 8.80
N PRO A 194 -7.05 7.13 9.23
CA PRO A 194 -7.11 8.50 8.74
C PRO A 194 -6.60 8.63 7.31
N ILE A 195 -6.96 9.74 6.65
CA ILE A 195 -6.33 10.23 5.44
C ILE A 195 -6.25 11.75 5.48
N CYS A 196 -5.04 12.28 5.38
CA CYS A 196 -4.77 13.71 5.37
C CYS A 196 -4.45 14.17 3.95
N LEU A 197 -5.15 15.19 3.46
CA LEU A 197 -4.69 16.01 2.35
C LEU A 197 -3.74 17.06 2.92
N PHE A 198 -2.50 17.13 2.43
CA PHE A 198 -1.49 18.02 2.98
C PHE A 198 -0.57 18.59 1.89
N ARG A 199 0.11 19.69 2.21
CA ARG A 199 1.11 20.30 1.32
C ARG A 199 2.42 19.52 1.36
N TYR A 200 2.98 19.23 0.19
CA TYR A 200 4.33 18.69 0.11
C TYR A 200 5.34 19.79 0.41
N VAL A 201 6.35 19.43 1.19
CA VAL A 201 7.51 20.24 1.51
C VAL A 201 8.75 19.33 1.42
N PRO A 202 9.99 19.87 1.39
CA PRO A 202 11.23 19.08 1.48
C PRO A 202 11.45 18.36 2.83
N ALA A 203 10.42 17.74 3.39
CA ALA A 203 10.43 16.91 4.60
C ALA A 203 9.45 15.75 4.44
N VAL A 204 9.74 14.61 5.08
CA VAL A 204 8.88 13.43 4.99
C VAL A 204 7.53 13.70 5.65
N ASP A 205 6.47 13.76 4.84
CA ASP A 205 5.06 13.95 5.24
C ASP A 205 4.84 15.09 6.25
N GLY A 206 5.66 16.14 6.15
CA GLY A 206 5.79 17.16 7.20
C GLY A 206 5.14 18.51 6.92
N GLY A 207 4.52 18.70 5.75
CA GLY A 207 3.91 19.97 5.39
C GLY A 207 2.49 20.14 5.91
N ASP A 208 2.00 21.37 5.86
CA ASP A 208 0.76 21.77 6.51
C ASP A 208 -0.46 20.99 5.98
N ILE A 209 -1.37 20.65 6.88
CA ILE A 209 -2.52 19.78 6.61
C ILE A 209 -3.70 20.64 6.17
N VAL A 210 -4.26 20.32 5.00
CA VAL A 210 -5.43 20.98 4.44
C VAL A 210 -6.69 20.41 5.06
N VAL A 211 -6.88 19.09 4.97
CA VAL A 211 -8.07 18.39 5.50
C VAL A 211 -7.68 17.02 6.05
N ARG A 212 -8.45 16.55 7.03
CA ARG A 212 -8.37 15.20 7.57
C ARG A 212 -9.72 14.52 7.45
N GLU A 213 -9.71 13.32 6.91
CA GLU A 213 -10.84 12.39 6.93
C GLU A 213 -10.42 11.07 7.58
N SER A 214 -11.38 10.19 7.88
CA SER A 214 -11.07 8.84 8.36
C SER A 214 -12.15 7.84 8.00
N VAL A 215 -11.73 6.58 7.85
CA VAL A 215 -12.63 5.45 7.59
C VAL A 215 -12.62 4.49 8.78
N VAL A 216 -13.78 3.90 9.09
CA VAL A 216 -13.89 2.87 10.14
C VAL A 216 -13.34 1.55 9.62
N VAL A 217 -12.57 0.87 10.48
CA VAL A 217 -12.08 -0.50 10.26
C VAL A 217 -13.06 -1.47 10.86
N GLU A 218 -13.73 -2.23 10.00
CA GLU A 218 -14.65 -3.30 10.38
C GLU A 218 -13.88 -4.60 10.65
N GLU A 219 -14.53 -5.56 11.32
CA GLU A 219 -13.94 -6.86 11.68
C GLU A 219 -13.43 -7.63 10.45
N ARG A 220 -14.14 -7.54 9.33
CA ARG A 220 -13.80 -8.25 8.07
C ARG A 220 -13.03 -7.40 7.08
N ASP A 221 -12.67 -6.17 7.44
CA ASP A 221 -11.85 -5.38 6.55
C ASP A 221 -10.44 -5.95 6.47
N ASP A 222 -9.89 -5.88 5.26
CA ASP A 222 -8.49 -6.10 4.99
C ASP A 222 -7.89 -4.84 4.35
N VAL A 223 -6.59 -4.88 4.07
CA VAL A 223 -5.91 -3.71 3.51
C VAL A 223 -6.48 -3.26 2.16
N GLN A 224 -7.05 -4.16 1.35
CA GLN A 224 -7.66 -3.79 0.07
C GLN A 224 -8.99 -3.08 0.30
N THR A 225 -9.85 -3.59 1.19
CA THR A 225 -11.12 -2.90 1.49
C THR A 225 -10.89 -1.54 2.13
N ILE A 226 -9.86 -1.39 2.97
CA ILE A 226 -9.47 -0.09 3.51
C ILE A 226 -8.94 0.84 2.42
N LEU A 227 -8.11 0.36 1.48
CA LEU A 227 -7.68 1.16 0.32
C LEU A 227 -8.87 1.69 -0.49
N ASP A 228 -9.88 0.85 -0.72
CA ASP A 228 -11.10 1.24 -1.45
C ASP A 228 -11.91 2.30 -0.68
N LYS A 229 -12.09 2.13 0.64
CA LYS A 229 -12.75 3.12 1.51
C LYS A 229 -11.99 4.45 1.51
N LEU A 230 -10.67 4.40 1.61
CA LEU A 230 -9.82 5.59 1.62
C LEU A 230 -9.83 6.32 0.27
N ALA A 231 -10.01 5.61 -0.84
CA ALA A 231 -10.16 6.24 -2.15
C ALA A 231 -11.41 7.13 -2.22
N VAL A 232 -12.52 6.68 -1.63
CA VAL A 232 -13.73 7.50 -1.50
C VAL A 232 -13.48 8.68 -0.57
N ALA A 233 -12.92 8.45 0.62
CA ALA A 233 -12.62 9.51 1.58
C ALA A 233 -11.65 10.57 1.03
N ALA A 234 -10.71 10.19 0.17
CA ALA A 234 -9.81 11.13 -0.50
C ALA A 234 -10.54 12.07 -1.47
N CYS A 235 -11.57 11.56 -2.16
CA CYS A 235 -12.41 12.35 -3.06
C CYS A 235 -13.30 13.30 -2.24
N ASP A 236 -13.92 12.79 -1.18
CA ASP A 236 -14.72 13.60 -0.25
C ASP A 236 -13.88 14.73 0.38
N ALA A 237 -12.61 14.45 0.73
CA ALA A 237 -11.68 15.44 1.25
C ALA A 237 -11.31 16.55 0.23
N LEU A 238 -11.30 16.25 -1.07
CA LEU A 238 -11.09 17.26 -2.11
C LEU A 238 -12.33 18.10 -2.32
N ASP A 239 -13.50 17.47 -2.34
CA ASP A 239 -14.78 18.16 -2.51
C ASP A 239 -15.08 19.10 -1.33
N SER A 240 -14.70 18.72 -0.12
CA SER A 240 -14.90 19.55 1.08
C SER A 240 -14.12 20.87 1.06
N VAL A 241 -13.01 20.94 0.32
CA VAL A 241 -12.19 22.16 0.14
C VAL A 241 -12.30 22.77 -1.24
N ARG A 242 -13.24 22.32 -2.07
CA ARG A 242 -13.33 22.73 -3.48
C ARG A 242 -13.41 24.24 -3.64
N THR A 243 -14.22 24.94 -2.84
CA THR A 243 -14.34 26.40 -2.92
C THR A 243 -13.02 27.10 -2.60
N ASP A 244 -12.38 26.75 -1.48
CA ASP A 244 -11.09 27.36 -1.11
C ASP A 244 -9.96 26.99 -2.08
N PHE A 245 -10.06 25.82 -2.72
CA PHE A 245 -9.15 25.40 -3.77
C PHE A 245 -9.34 26.24 -5.05
N GLU A 246 -10.58 26.45 -5.47
CA GLU A 246 -10.94 27.25 -6.65
C GLU A 246 -10.58 28.73 -6.46
N ASP A 247 -10.80 29.27 -5.26
CA ASP A 247 -10.49 30.67 -4.91
C ASP A 247 -9.00 30.89 -4.60
N GLY A 248 -8.21 29.82 -4.44
CA GLY A 248 -6.79 29.91 -4.05
C GLY A 248 -6.57 30.32 -2.60
N THR A 249 -7.56 30.09 -1.73
CA THR A 249 -7.61 30.53 -0.33
C THR A 249 -7.44 29.39 0.69
N LEU A 250 -6.95 28.22 0.26
CA LEU A 250 -6.64 27.10 1.16
C LEU A 250 -5.85 27.56 2.39
N ASP A 251 -6.39 27.30 3.58
CA ASP A 251 -5.80 27.66 4.88
C ASP A 251 -5.32 26.40 5.63
N PRO A 252 -4.13 25.86 5.29
CA PRO A 252 -3.66 24.63 5.89
C PRO A 252 -3.14 24.86 7.31
N THR A 253 -3.32 23.86 8.16
CA THR A 253 -2.86 23.88 9.55
C THR A 253 -1.44 23.32 9.68
N PRO A 254 -0.49 24.07 10.27
CA PRO A 254 0.87 23.59 10.51
C PRO A 254 0.93 22.32 11.36
N GLN A 255 1.87 21.44 11.02
CA GLN A 255 2.14 20.23 11.80
C GLN A 255 3.10 20.51 12.97
N SER A 256 2.80 19.98 14.16
CA SER A 256 3.70 19.98 15.31
C SER A 256 4.80 18.94 15.15
N VAL A 257 6.07 19.37 15.18
CA VAL A 257 7.23 18.45 15.16
C VAL A 257 7.31 17.64 16.47
N ALA A 258 6.90 18.24 17.59
CA ALA A 258 6.89 17.58 18.89
C ALA A 258 5.95 16.36 18.94
N ASP A 259 4.93 16.31 18.08
CA ASP A 259 4.00 15.17 17.98
C ASP A 259 4.34 14.22 16.82
N ALA A 260 5.40 14.49 16.06
CA ALA A 260 5.75 13.72 14.87
C ALA A 260 6.37 12.37 15.24
N THR A 261 5.83 11.30 14.66
CA THR A 261 6.38 9.94 14.79
C THR A 261 6.59 9.32 13.41
N TYR A 262 7.45 8.31 13.32
CA TYR A 262 7.78 7.68 12.05
C TYR A 262 7.47 6.19 12.02
N ARG A 263 6.81 5.76 10.94
CA ARG A 263 6.49 4.37 10.61
C ARG A 263 7.39 3.92 9.44
N PRO A 264 8.23 2.88 9.61
CA PRO A 264 9.14 2.44 8.55
C PRO A 264 8.40 1.75 7.40
N ARG A 265 8.99 1.83 6.21
CA ARG A 265 8.54 1.00 5.08
C ARG A 265 8.70 -0.50 5.42
N ARG A 266 7.68 -1.28 5.08
CA ARG A 266 7.69 -2.74 5.22
C ARG A 266 8.38 -3.41 4.03
N GLN A 267 9.05 -4.52 4.30
CA GLN A 267 9.71 -5.38 3.33
C GLN A 267 9.03 -6.77 3.30
N PRO A 268 9.16 -7.55 2.20
CA PRO A 268 8.54 -8.87 2.11
C PRO A 268 8.90 -9.83 3.25
N GLN A 269 10.11 -9.75 3.80
CA GLN A 269 10.54 -10.56 4.94
C GLN A 269 9.75 -10.25 6.22
N ASP A 270 9.25 -9.01 6.38
CA ASP A 270 8.44 -8.59 7.53
C ASP A 270 7.08 -9.27 7.56
N GLY A 271 6.69 -10.05 6.53
CA GLY A 271 5.47 -10.85 6.53
C GLY A 271 5.50 -12.10 7.40
N LEU A 272 6.65 -12.44 8.01
CA LEU A 272 6.77 -13.63 8.86
C LEU A 272 5.78 -13.57 10.03
N VAL A 273 5.01 -14.64 10.20
CA VAL A 273 4.09 -14.83 11.32
C VAL A 273 4.86 -15.25 12.57
N ASP A 274 4.66 -14.49 13.64
CA ASP A 274 5.14 -14.81 14.98
C ASP A 274 4.01 -15.39 15.82
N TRP A 275 3.91 -16.72 15.85
CA TRP A 275 2.79 -17.44 16.49
C TRP A 275 2.64 -17.15 17.99
N THR A 276 3.68 -16.62 18.63
CA THR A 276 3.68 -16.18 20.04
C THR A 276 2.85 -14.92 20.30
N ARG A 277 2.23 -14.32 19.27
CA ARG A 277 1.26 -13.22 19.41
C ARG A 277 -0.15 -13.75 19.71
N SER A 278 -1.07 -12.88 20.09
CA SER A 278 -2.48 -13.24 20.25
C SER A 278 -3.15 -13.51 18.90
N ALA A 279 -4.25 -14.26 18.89
CA ALA A 279 -5.01 -14.56 17.68
C ALA A 279 -5.55 -13.29 17.01
N VAL A 280 -5.97 -12.29 17.79
CA VAL A 280 -6.42 -10.98 17.27
C VAL A 280 -5.26 -10.27 16.56
N ALA A 281 -4.11 -10.15 17.22
CA ALA A 281 -2.94 -9.52 16.62
C ALA A 281 -2.45 -10.24 15.36
N LEU A 282 -2.59 -11.57 15.28
CA LEU A 282 -2.27 -12.32 14.06
C LEU A 282 -3.32 -12.19 12.96
N SER A 283 -4.60 -12.06 13.31
CA SER A 283 -5.66 -11.73 12.37
C SER A 283 -5.40 -10.37 11.70
N ASP A 284 -5.08 -9.37 12.52
CA ASP A 284 -4.63 -8.03 12.10
C ASP A 284 -3.37 -8.10 11.24
N TRP A 285 -2.38 -8.88 11.68
CA TRP A 285 -1.15 -9.09 10.92
C TRP A 285 -1.39 -9.70 9.54
N VAL A 286 -2.33 -10.63 9.40
CA VAL A 286 -2.66 -11.25 8.11
C VAL A 286 -3.40 -10.27 7.21
N ARG A 287 -4.48 -9.65 7.70
CA ARG A 287 -5.34 -8.75 6.90
C ARG A 287 -4.62 -7.48 6.47
N ALA A 288 -3.62 -7.02 7.24
CA ALA A 288 -2.81 -5.85 6.92
C ALA A 288 -1.88 -6.02 5.72
N GLN A 289 -1.65 -7.24 5.23
CA GLN A 289 -0.63 -7.50 4.20
C GLN A 289 -1.05 -8.56 3.18
N THR A 290 -2.35 -8.78 3.06
CA THR A 290 -2.96 -9.54 1.95
C THR A 290 -2.86 -8.76 0.64
N ASP A 291 -3.64 -9.12 -0.38
CA ASP A 291 -3.68 -8.39 -1.64
C ASP A 291 -3.80 -6.87 -1.43
N PRO A 292 -3.05 -6.05 -2.19
CA PRO A 292 -2.15 -6.40 -3.29
C PRO A 292 -0.69 -6.70 -2.87
N TYR A 293 -0.43 -6.92 -1.57
CA TYR A 293 0.90 -7.15 -1.02
C TYR A 293 1.30 -8.65 -1.03
N PRO A 294 2.57 -8.99 -0.73
CA PRO A 294 3.07 -10.37 -0.83
C PRO A 294 2.46 -11.42 0.11
N GLY A 295 1.60 -11.03 1.06
CA GLY A 295 0.99 -11.93 2.04
C GLY A 295 1.84 -12.18 3.29
N ALA A 296 1.15 -12.44 4.40
CA ALA A 296 1.75 -13.00 5.62
C ALA A 296 2.27 -14.41 5.32
N TYR A 297 3.32 -14.89 6.00
CA TYR A 297 3.80 -16.24 5.77
C TYR A 297 4.36 -16.93 7.00
N THR A 298 4.30 -18.25 6.98
CA THR A 298 4.92 -19.13 7.96
C THR A 298 5.67 -20.26 7.26
N PHE A 299 6.25 -21.20 8.02
CA PHE A 299 6.90 -22.38 7.49
C PHE A 299 6.31 -23.67 8.07
N VAL A 300 6.30 -24.70 7.24
CA VAL A 300 5.93 -26.09 7.55
C VAL A 300 6.83 -26.99 6.70
N ASP A 301 7.48 -27.98 7.32
CA ASP A 301 8.37 -28.94 6.66
C ASP A 301 9.41 -28.33 5.69
N GLY A 302 10.10 -27.26 6.12
CA GLY A 302 11.11 -26.60 5.27
C GLY A 302 10.52 -25.70 4.17
N ARG A 303 9.19 -25.58 4.08
CA ARG A 303 8.48 -24.89 2.98
C ARG A 303 7.73 -23.67 3.48
N ARG A 304 7.80 -22.59 2.70
CA ARG A 304 7.00 -21.37 2.94
C ARG A 304 5.53 -21.63 2.60
N LEU A 305 4.66 -21.24 3.53
CA LEU A 305 3.21 -21.18 3.37
C LEU A 305 2.75 -19.73 3.56
N THR A 306 2.23 -19.11 2.50
CA THR A 306 1.62 -17.78 2.60
C THR A 306 0.19 -17.91 3.13
N ILE A 307 -0.19 -17.06 4.08
CA ILE A 307 -1.53 -16.97 4.67
C ILE A 307 -2.19 -15.69 4.13
N TRP A 308 -3.31 -15.86 3.42
CA TRP A 308 -4.03 -14.78 2.74
C TRP A 308 -5.24 -14.29 3.52
N THR A 309 -5.89 -15.20 4.26
CA THR A 309 -7.06 -14.88 5.06
C THR A 309 -7.06 -15.73 6.32
N ALA A 310 -7.25 -15.07 7.45
CA ALA A 310 -7.35 -15.68 8.76
C ALA A 310 -8.21 -14.81 9.67
N ARG A 311 -8.82 -15.42 10.69
CA ARG A 311 -9.64 -14.73 11.67
C ARG A 311 -9.40 -15.27 13.07
N ALA A 312 -9.44 -14.40 14.08
CA ALA A 312 -9.44 -14.85 15.46
C ALA A 312 -10.74 -15.61 15.78
N VAL A 313 -10.65 -16.73 16.50
CA VAL A 313 -11.82 -17.48 16.95
C VAL A 313 -12.10 -17.13 18.41
N ALA A 314 -13.37 -16.90 18.74
CA ALA A 314 -13.85 -16.61 20.09
C ALA A 314 -13.86 -17.88 20.99
N THR A 315 -12.73 -18.57 21.08
CA THR A 315 -12.53 -19.75 21.93
C THR A 315 -11.36 -19.52 22.87
N GLN A 316 -11.43 -20.10 24.07
CA GLN A 316 -10.35 -20.04 25.06
C GLN A 316 -9.09 -20.76 24.57
N SER A 317 -7.94 -20.41 25.16
CA SER A 317 -6.66 -21.07 24.88
C SER A 317 -6.80 -22.59 24.98
N VAL A 318 -6.24 -23.27 23.98
CA VAL A 318 -6.34 -24.71 23.77
C VAL A 318 -5.21 -25.50 24.46
N GLY A 319 -4.35 -24.83 25.24
CA GLY A 319 -3.26 -25.47 26.00
C GLY A 319 -2.18 -26.13 25.13
N ALA A 320 -2.10 -25.77 23.85
CA ALA A 320 -1.10 -26.24 22.90
C ALA A 320 -0.04 -25.16 22.64
N ASP A 321 1.16 -25.58 22.24
CA ASP A 321 2.24 -24.64 21.92
C ASP A 321 1.86 -23.76 20.71
N PRO A 322 2.23 -22.46 20.71
CA PRO A 322 1.96 -21.57 19.60
C PRO A 322 2.47 -22.10 18.25
N GLY A 323 1.61 -22.05 17.23
CA GLY A 323 1.86 -22.59 15.90
C GLY A 323 1.35 -24.02 15.69
N THR A 324 0.83 -24.69 16.73
CA THR A 324 0.27 -26.04 16.63
C THR A 324 -1.10 -26.04 15.96
N VAL A 325 -1.33 -26.91 14.97
CA VAL A 325 -2.66 -27.16 14.39
C VAL A 325 -3.51 -27.92 15.40
N VAL A 326 -4.63 -27.35 15.83
CA VAL A 326 -5.50 -27.92 16.89
C VAL A 326 -6.82 -28.46 16.37
N ALA A 327 -7.28 -28.00 15.21
CA ALA A 327 -8.44 -28.57 14.54
C ALA A 327 -8.40 -28.32 13.02
N VAL A 328 -9.06 -29.21 12.28
CA VAL A 328 -9.33 -29.06 10.84
C VAL A 328 -10.85 -29.00 10.66
N HIS A 329 -11.33 -27.97 9.99
CA HIS A 329 -12.76 -27.73 9.75
C HIS A 329 -13.04 -27.81 8.24
N PRO A 330 -13.57 -28.94 7.75
CA PRO A 330 -13.85 -29.12 6.33
C PRO A 330 -14.75 -28.00 5.77
N GLY A 331 -14.29 -27.34 4.71
CA GLY A 331 -14.95 -26.22 4.05
C GLY A 331 -14.76 -24.85 4.71
N ASP A 332 -14.03 -24.75 5.82
CA ASP A 332 -13.82 -23.48 6.55
C ASP A 332 -12.33 -23.15 6.73
N GLY A 333 -11.51 -24.11 7.19
CA GLY A 333 -10.08 -23.89 7.36
C GLY A 333 -9.45 -24.74 8.46
N ILE A 334 -8.35 -24.27 9.03
CA ILE A 334 -7.65 -24.91 10.13
C ILE A 334 -7.48 -23.95 11.30
N ASP A 335 -7.59 -24.48 12.50
CA ASP A 335 -7.35 -23.74 13.73
C ASP A 335 -5.91 -23.96 14.18
N VAL A 336 -5.19 -22.88 14.41
CA VAL A 336 -3.80 -22.88 14.87
C VAL A 336 -3.71 -22.18 16.23
N ALA A 337 -3.09 -22.83 17.20
CA ALA A 337 -2.85 -22.29 18.53
C ALA A 337 -1.94 -21.06 18.45
N THR A 338 -2.25 -20.06 19.26
CA THR A 338 -1.46 -18.82 19.42
C THR A 338 -1.09 -18.66 20.90
N ALA A 339 -0.33 -17.63 21.27
CA ALA A 339 -0.06 -17.41 22.71
C ALA A 339 -1.33 -17.12 23.51
N GLU A 340 -2.28 -16.45 22.87
CA GLU A 340 -3.62 -16.20 23.41
C GLU A 340 -4.66 -16.44 22.31
N GLY A 341 -5.61 -17.34 22.58
CA GLY A 341 -6.68 -17.69 21.66
C GLY A 341 -6.28 -18.71 20.59
N VAL A 342 -7.05 -18.71 19.50
CA VAL A 342 -6.87 -19.58 18.34
C VAL A 342 -7.10 -18.78 17.07
N LEU A 343 -6.22 -18.92 16.09
CA LEU A 343 -6.35 -18.31 14.77
C LEU A 343 -6.91 -19.33 13.79
N ARG A 344 -8.06 -19.05 13.18
CA ARG A 344 -8.55 -19.83 12.05
C ARG A 344 -7.91 -19.33 10.76
N VAL A 345 -7.06 -20.15 10.18
CA VAL A 345 -6.45 -19.93 8.86
C VAL A 345 -7.38 -20.51 7.80
N GLU A 346 -7.88 -19.67 6.90
CA GLU A 346 -8.88 -20.05 5.90
C GLU A 346 -8.25 -20.29 4.53
N ARG A 347 -7.43 -19.32 4.08
CA ARG A 347 -6.88 -19.27 2.72
C ARG A 347 -5.35 -19.22 2.78
N VAL A 348 -4.73 -20.19 2.11
CA VAL A 348 -3.28 -20.35 2.09
C VAL A 348 -2.75 -20.55 0.68
N GLN A 349 -1.45 -20.36 0.52
CA GLN A 349 -0.74 -20.64 -0.71
C GLN A 349 0.62 -21.26 -0.41
N PRO A 350 0.78 -22.57 -0.68
CA PRO A 350 2.09 -23.18 -0.73
C PRO A 350 2.91 -22.53 -1.85
N ARG A 351 4.23 -22.45 -1.66
CA ARG A 351 5.14 -21.91 -2.69
C ARG A 351 4.89 -22.59 -4.05
N ASP A 352 4.85 -21.78 -5.10
CA ASP A 352 4.70 -22.21 -6.50
C ASP A 352 3.40 -22.98 -6.80
N ARG A 353 2.37 -22.79 -5.96
CA ARG A 353 1.02 -23.36 -6.15
C ARG A 353 -0.05 -22.27 -6.18
N PRO A 354 -1.23 -22.55 -6.77
CA PRO A 354 -2.39 -21.69 -6.62
C PRO A 354 -2.86 -21.59 -5.16
N ARG A 355 -3.52 -20.49 -4.84
CA ARG A 355 -4.21 -20.29 -3.55
C ARG A 355 -5.30 -21.36 -3.35
N MET A 356 -5.42 -21.87 -2.13
CA MET A 356 -6.40 -22.90 -1.77
C MET A 356 -6.95 -22.69 -0.35
N TRP A 357 -7.99 -23.45 -0.01
CA TRP A 357 -8.50 -23.52 1.35
C TRP A 357 -7.52 -24.30 2.23
N ALA A 358 -7.41 -23.92 3.51
CA ALA A 358 -6.42 -24.48 4.42
C ALA A 358 -6.70 -25.94 4.78
N ASP A 359 -7.97 -26.35 4.85
CA ASP A 359 -8.38 -27.74 5.02
C ASP A 359 -7.99 -28.60 3.80
N ALA A 360 -8.19 -28.11 2.58
CA ALA A 360 -7.74 -28.78 1.36
C ALA A 360 -6.19 -28.87 1.30
N PHE A 361 -5.50 -27.87 1.86
CA PHE A 361 -4.05 -27.93 2.04
C PHE A 361 -3.66 -29.07 3.01
N THR A 362 -4.35 -29.22 4.14
CA THR A 362 -4.05 -30.32 5.08
C THR A 362 -4.18 -31.69 4.46
N ASP A 363 -5.28 -31.97 3.75
CA ASP A 363 -5.52 -33.24 3.06
C ASP A 363 -4.44 -33.52 1.99
N ARG A 364 -4.12 -32.51 1.18
CA ARG A 364 -3.19 -32.67 0.04
C ARG A 364 -1.73 -32.79 0.45
N PHE A 365 -1.32 -32.13 1.53
CA PHE A 365 0.08 -32.06 1.96
C PHE A 365 0.37 -32.85 3.24
N GLY A 366 -0.63 -33.57 3.77
CA GLY A 366 -0.47 -34.47 4.90
C GLY A 366 -0.26 -33.76 6.24
N VAL A 367 -0.74 -32.52 6.37
CA VAL A 367 -0.70 -31.78 7.63
C VAL A 367 -1.87 -32.22 8.50
N ALA A 368 -1.62 -32.59 9.75
CA ALA A 368 -2.60 -33.11 10.69
C ALA A 368 -2.66 -32.28 11.98
N VAL A 369 -3.68 -32.54 12.81
CA VAL A 369 -3.74 -32.00 14.17
C VAL A 369 -2.51 -32.47 14.96
N GLY A 370 -1.84 -31.53 15.62
CA GLY A 370 -0.57 -31.74 16.33
C GLY A 370 0.66 -31.28 15.54
N ASP A 371 0.57 -31.08 14.23
CA ASP A 371 1.67 -30.51 13.46
C ASP A 371 1.88 -29.04 13.82
N THR A 372 3.12 -28.56 13.68
CA THR A 372 3.49 -27.20 14.06
C THR A 372 3.92 -26.37 12.86
N PHE A 373 3.54 -25.10 12.88
CA PHE A 373 4.03 -24.07 11.97
C PHE A 373 4.98 -23.14 12.70
N GLY A 374 5.92 -22.54 11.98
CA GLY A 374 6.76 -21.48 12.55
C GLY A 374 8.14 -21.40 11.95
N ARG A 375 8.89 -20.38 12.37
CA ARG A 375 10.25 -20.10 11.86
C ARG A 375 11.26 -21.22 12.09
N HIS A 376 11.03 -22.11 13.07
CA HIS A 376 11.86 -23.30 13.30
C HIS A 376 11.81 -24.30 12.14
N HIS A 377 10.79 -24.22 11.29
CA HIS A 377 10.68 -25.00 10.05
C HIS A 377 11.27 -24.28 8.84
N ALA A 378 11.87 -23.10 8.99
CA ALA A 378 12.45 -22.39 7.85
C ALA A 378 13.66 -23.16 7.28
N PRO A 379 13.85 -23.18 5.95
CA PRO A 379 15.00 -23.86 5.37
C PRO A 379 16.31 -23.14 5.73
N PRO A 380 17.46 -23.84 5.79
CA PRO A 380 18.77 -23.25 6.08
C PRO A 380 19.15 -22.05 5.18
N SER A 381 18.61 -22.01 3.96
CA SER A 381 18.81 -20.91 3.01
C SER A 381 18.09 -19.63 3.42
N TRP A 382 16.99 -19.72 4.17
CA TRP A 382 16.16 -18.59 4.54
C TRP A 382 16.88 -17.66 5.52
N ARG A 383 16.56 -16.37 5.41
CA ARG A 383 17.14 -15.29 6.20
C ARG A 383 16.05 -14.31 6.56
N TYR A 384 16.12 -13.80 7.77
CA TYR A 384 15.40 -12.64 8.20
C TYR A 384 16.38 -11.54 8.58
N THR A 385 16.12 -10.32 8.12
CA THR A 385 16.76 -9.09 8.57
C THR A 385 15.68 -8.03 8.72
N GLY A 386 15.76 -7.24 9.78
CA GLY A 386 14.80 -6.17 9.98
C GLY A 386 15.02 -5.45 11.30
N ILE A 387 14.09 -4.54 11.61
CA ILE A 387 14.14 -3.73 12.83
C ILE A 387 12.89 -3.96 13.69
N ARG A 388 13.04 -3.79 14.99
CA ARG A 388 11.98 -3.80 16.00
C ARG A 388 12.19 -2.64 16.97
N ASP A 389 11.16 -2.29 17.72
CA ASP A 389 11.33 -1.37 18.85
C ASP A 389 12.18 -2.01 19.97
N ARG A 390 12.41 -1.26 21.06
CA ARG A 390 13.22 -1.73 22.19
C ARG A 390 12.67 -2.99 22.87
N ASP A 391 11.38 -3.23 22.78
CA ASP A 391 10.67 -4.35 23.41
C ASP A 391 10.47 -5.52 22.43
N GLY A 392 10.98 -5.40 21.20
CA GLY A 392 10.83 -6.43 20.16
C GLY A 392 9.50 -6.34 19.40
N GLY A 393 8.71 -5.29 19.65
CA GLY A 393 7.48 -4.96 18.97
C GLY A 393 7.67 -4.16 17.68
N THR A 394 6.59 -3.52 17.26
CA THR A 394 6.52 -2.76 16.01
C THR A 394 6.05 -1.32 16.23
N ASP A 395 6.16 -0.79 17.44
CA ASP A 395 5.85 0.61 17.75
C ASP A 395 7.15 1.42 17.91
N PHE A 396 7.51 2.14 16.86
CA PHE A 396 8.72 2.96 16.82
C PHE A 396 8.51 4.37 17.41
N THR A 397 7.37 4.66 18.03
CA THR A 397 7.05 6.00 18.54
C THR A 397 8.14 6.51 19.49
N SER A 398 8.51 5.75 20.51
CA SER A 398 9.54 6.15 21.48
C SER A 398 10.97 6.17 20.93
N ALA A 399 11.17 5.68 19.70
CA ALA A 399 12.46 5.70 19.02
C ALA A 399 12.54 6.87 18.01
N THR A 400 11.41 7.40 17.58
CA THR A 400 11.32 8.33 16.45
C THR A 400 10.81 9.71 16.87
N ASN A 401 10.27 9.85 18.07
CA ASN A 401 9.92 11.12 18.68
C ASN A 401 10.70 11.24 19.99
N LEU A 402 11.66 12.15 20.03
CA LEU A 402 12.61 12.31 21.14
C LEU A 402 12.70 13.77 21.55
N ALA A 403 12.89 14.04 22.84
CA ALA A 403 13.34 15.36 23.29
C ALA A 403 14.86 15.51 23.07
N VAL A 404 15.36 16.74 22.94
CA VAL A 404 16.82 17.00 22.93
C VAL A 404 17.50 16.35 24.15
N GLY A 405 18.49 15.49 23.89
CA GLY A 405 19.23 14.76 24.93
C GLY A 405 18.58 13.44 25.38
N GLU A 406 17.44 13.06 24.79
CA GLU A 406 16.83 11.74 24.99
C GLU A 406 17.47 10.67 24.10
N THR A 407 17.72 9.50 24.68
CA THR A 407 18.29 8.34 23.98
C THR A 407 17.21 7.55 23.24
N GLY A 408 17.33 7.49 21.92
CA GLY A 408 16.56 6.58 21.08
C GLY A 408 17.07 5.13 21.19
N THR A 409 16.17 4.16 21.05
CA THR A 409 16.56 2.74 21.10
C THR A 409 15.73 1.89 20.15
N ILE A 410 16.39 1.09 19.34
CA ILE A 410 15.78 0.07 18.49
C ILE A 410 16.52 -1.26 18.60
N ARG A 411 15.95 -2.30 18.02
CA ARG A 411 16.63 -3.58 17.80
C ARG A 411 16.83 -3.81 16.31
N ALA A 412 18.05 -4.17 15.91
CA ALA A 412 18.27 -4.85 14.64
C ALA A 412 18.17 -6.35 14.87
N VAL A 413 17.45 -7.04 14.00
CA VAL A 413 17.07 -8.43 14.16
C VAL A 413 17.60 -9.24 12.99
N VAL A 414 18.26 -10.35 13.30
CA VAL A 414 18.82 -11.29 12.34
C VAL A 414 18.28 -12.68 12.66
N GLY A 415 17.73 -13.34 11.64
CA GLY A 415 17.24 -14.71 11.77
C GLY A 415 17.74 -15.63 10.65
N SER A 416 17.90 -16.91 10.98
CA SER A 416 18.22 -17.99 10.04
C SER A 416 17.32 -19.21 10.26
N GLY A 417 17.18 -20.04 9.23
CA GLY A 417 16.47 -21.33 9.32
C GLY A 417 17.35 -22.45 9.87
N GLY A 418 18.05 -22.23 10.99
CA GLY A 418 18.89 -23.25 11.63
C GLY A 418 20.36 -23.30 11.19
N ALA A 419 20.76 -22.55 10.16
CA ALA A 419 22.15 -22.47 9.72
C ALA A 419 22.92 -21.40 10.49
N ASP A 420 24.18 -21.69 10.84
CA ASP A 420 25.14 -20.68 11.27
C ASP A 420 25.25 -19.57 10.22
N ARG A 421 24.89 -18.35 10.60
CA ARG A 421 25.02 -17.19 9.75
C ARG A 421 25.56 -16.01 10.53
N ALA A 422 26.54 -15.36 9.94
CA ALA A 422 27.02 -14.06 10.39
C ALA A 422 26.47 -12.97 9.46
N VAL A 423 25.87 -11.95 10.04
CA VAL A 423 25.41 -10.74 9.35
C VAL A 423 26.07 -9.55 10.02
N ASP A 424 26.75 -8.75 9.22
CA ASP A 424 27.32 -7.49 9.68
C ASP A 424 26.18 -6.45 9.72
N VAL A 425 25.92 -5.88 10.90
CA VAL A 425 24.91 -4.85 11.14
C VAL A 425 25.63 -3.53 11.31
N MET A 426 25.30 -2.56 10.47
CA MET A 426 25.92 -1.23 10.45
C MET A 426 24.85 -0.17 10.62
N VAL A 427 25.07 0.81 11.49
CA VAL A 427 24.10 1.88 11.72
C VAL A 427 24.77 3.23 11.61
N THR A 428 24.12 4.12 10.87
CA THR A 428 24.49 5.53 10.78
C THR A 428 23.37 6.44 11.26
N LEU A 429 23.74 7.55 11.88
CA LEU A 429 22.87 8.67 12.19
C LEU A 429 23.34 9.86 11.33
N ASP A 430 22.48 10.31 10.42
CA ASP A 430 22.81 11.36 9.44
C ASP A 430 24.09 11.11 8.62
N GLY A 431 24.39 9.83 8.39
CA GLY A 431 25.57 9.38 7.65
C GLY A 431 26.78 9.06 8.53
N ASP A 432 26.79 9.52 9.78
CA ASP A 432 27.86 9.21 10.73
C ASP A 432 27.65 7.84 11.37
N ARG A 433 28.67 6.98 11.33
CA ARG A 433 28.60 5.63 11.91
C ARG A 433 28.55 5.70 13.43
N ILE A 434 27.48 5.17 14.00
CA ILE A 434 27.26 5.11 15.46
C ILE A 434 27.32 3.68 16.03
N PHE A 435 27.11 2.67 15.19
CA PHE A 435 27.16 1.26 15.59
C PHE A 435 27.71 0.41 14.45
N GLY A 436 28.41 -0.66 14.80
CA GLY A 436 28.69 -1.73 13.85
C GLY A 436 29.16 -2.99 14.55
N ASP A 437 28.47 -4.09 14.32
CA ASP A 437 28.75 -5.37 14.95
C ASP A 437 28.45 -6.54 14.01
N ARG A 438 29.09 -7.69 14.26
CA ARG A 438 28.89 -8.92 13.51
C ARG A 438 28.01 -9.87 14.31
N VAL A 439 26.75 -9.94 13.94
CA VAL A 439 25.75 -10.78 14.62
C VAL A 439 25.79 -12.18 14.02
N SER A 440 26.16 -13.18 14.84
CA SER A 440 26.14 -14.59 14.45
C SER A 440 24.95 -15.31 15.09
N THR A 441 24.16 -16.05 14.31
CA THR A 441 22.97 -16.77 14.80
C THR A 441 22.73 -18.09 14.07
N THR A 442 22.22 -19.07 14.81
CA THR A 442 21.62 -20.33 14.31
C THR A 442 20.09 -20.28 14.34
N GLY A 443 19.49 -19.17 14.75
CA GLY A 443 18.06 -19.05 14.98
C GLY A 443 17.59 -17.62 14.85
N TRP A 444 17.37 -16.94 15.98
CA TRP A 444 16.85 -15.58 16.01
C TRP A 444 17.61 -14.77 17.05
N GLU A 445 18.34 -13.76 16.60
CA GLU A 445 19.13 -12.88 17.46
C GLU A 445 18.77 -11.42 17.20
N SER A 446 18.99 -10.58 18.20
CA SER A 446 18.84 -9.13 18.05
C SER A 446 19.94 -8.39 18.77
N CYS A 447 20.46 -7.34 18.17
CA CYS A 447 21.32 -6.37 18.84
C CYS A 447 20.53 -5.11 19.18
N LEU A 448 20.74 -4.60 20.39
CA LEU A 448 20.19 -3.33 20.84
C LEU A 448 21.06 -2.20 20.28
N ILE A 449 20.42 -1.22 19.65
CA ILE A 449 21.08 -0.04 19.09
C ILE A 449 20.53 1.17 19.83
N THR A 450 21.42 1.94 20.44
CA THR A 450 21.13 3.20 21.10
C THR A 450 21.74 4.35 20.32
N TYR A 451 21.07 5.49 20.27
CA TYR A 451 21.54 6.69 19.59
C TYR A 451 21.02 7.94 20.28
N ASP A 452 21.83 8.99 20.27
CA ASP A 452 21.61 10.22 21.02
C ASP A 452 21.74 11.42 20.06
N PRO A 453 20.66 11.79 19.35
CA PRO A 453 20.71 12.96 18.49
C PRO A 453 20.77 14.21 19.36
N THR A 454 21.78 15.05 19.15
CA THR A 454 22.07 16.22 20.02
C THR A 454 21.39 17.50 19.55
N ASP A 455 21.04 17.59 18.28
CA ASP A 455 20.45 18.77 17.68
C ASP A 455 18.92 18.59 17.52
N PRO A 456 18.11 19.65 17.67
CA PRO A 456 16.69 19.59 17.34
C PRO A 456 16.51 19.50 15.82
N GLY A 457 15.46 18.80 15.39
CA GLY A 457 15.11 18.68 13.97
C GLY A 457 14.80 17.25 13.53
N SER A 458 15.03 16.96 12.25
CA SER A 458 14.81 15.64 11.67
C SER A 458 16.13 14.98 11.32
N HIS A 459 16.35 13.80 11.88
CA HIS A 459 17.52 12.96 11.66
C HIS A 459 17.14 11.68 10.93
N THR A 460 18.12 11.04 10.31
CA THR A 460 17.97 9.78 9.60
C THR A 460 18.83 8.72 10.25
N LEU A 461 18.19 7.72 10.83
CA LEU A 461 18.84 6.51 11.28
C LEU A 461 18.80 5.49 10.14
N ALA A 462 19.94 5.12 9.56
CA ALA A 462 20.03 4.08 8.53
C ALA A 462 20.69 2.82 9.11
N ILE A 463 20.11 1.65 8.81
CA ILE A 463 20.56 0.35 9.29
C ILE A 463 20.81 -0.53 8.07
N GLU A 464 22.05 -0.94 7.87
CA GLU A 464 22.46 -1.82 6.79
C GLU A 464 22.81 -3.21 7.34
N PHE A 465 22.33 -4.23 6.65
CA PHE A 465 22.66 -5.63 6.91
C PHE A 465 23.51 -6.13 5.75
N ALA A 466 24.71 -6.62 6.04
CA ALA A 466 25.63 -7.13 5.03
C ALA A 466 26.05 -8.58 5.30
N THR A 467 26.41 -9.28 4.23
CA THR A 467 26.98 -10.63 4.29
C THR A 467 28.04 -10.73 3.21
N ASP A 468 29.21 -11.27 3.59
CA ASP A 468 30.35 -11.42 2.68
C ASP A 468 30.72 -10.11 1.95
N GLY A 469 30.62 -8.98 2.67
CA GLY A 469 30.91 -7.64 2.16
C GLY A 469 29.84 -7.03 1.25
N SER A 470 28.70 -7.71 1.03
CA SER A 470 27.59 -7.21 0.21
C SER A 470 26.39 -6.85 1.08
N VAL A 471 25.81 -5.66 0.88
CA VAL A 471 24.56 -5.24 1.54
C VAL A 471 23.39 -6.09 1.01
N VAL A 472 22.67 -6.72 1.93
CA VAL A 472 21.53 -7.61 1.62
C VAL A 472 20.18 -7.02 2.02
N ASP A 473 20.15 -6.08 2.96
CA ASP A 473 18.95 -5.37 3.40
C ASP A 473 19.34 -4.00 3.96
N GLY A 474 18.46 -3.02 3.80
CA GLY A 474 18.64 -1.65 4.26
C GLY A 474 17.33 -1.12 4.83
N ARG A 475 17.38 -0.62 6.06
CA ARG A 475 16.24 -0.04 6.78
C ARG A 475 16.57 1.40 7.15
N TYR A 476 15.55 2.23 7.29
CA TYR A 476 15.74 3.58 7.81
C TYR A 476 14.56 4.02 8.65
N LEU A 477 14.85 4.88 9.63
CA LEU A 477 13.88 5.60 10.44
C LEU A 477 14.18 7.10 10.33
N LYS A 478 13.12 7.90 10.23
CA LYS A 478 13.23 9.32 10.57
C LYS A 478 13.05 9.47 12.07
N VAL A 479 13.90 10.28 12.67
CA VAL A 479 13.86 10.63 14.09
C VAL A 479 13.58 12.13 14.16
N PHE A 480 12.61 12.52 14.97
CA PHE A 480 12.19 13.89 15.19
C PHE A 480 12.57 14.28 16.61
N VAL A 481 13.44 15.28 16.73
CA VAL A 481 13.99 15.77 17.99
C VAL A 481 13.42 17.15 18.25
N HIS A 482 12.78 17.34 19.40
CA HIS A 482 12.06 18.57 19.77
C HIS A 482 12.60 19.24 21.03
#